data_AF-X8ISI0-F1
#
_entry.id   AF-X8ISI0-F1
#
_cell.length_a   1.000
_cell.length_b   1.000
_cell.length_c   1.000
_cell.angle_alpha   90.00
_cell.angle_beta   90.00
_cell.angle_gamma   90.00
#
_symmetry.space_group_name_H-M   'P 1'
#
loop_
_entity.id
_entity.type
_entity.pdbx_description
1 polymer ?
#
loop_
_entity_poly.entity_id
_entity_poly.type
_entity_poly.pdbx_seq_one_letter_code
_entity_poly.pdbx_strand_id
1 'polypeptide(L)'
;MAKRTGSNTWNWEMRKNLEFLVSEEGYPPKKIAKELSVSDATVYLELKRGMTAEEYLNKRYSKYRAEVALYNEAVSIFGIDGLAVVMKIFQAQEEK
;
A
#
# COMPACT_ATOMS: atom_id res chain seq x y z
N MET A 1 17.68 -18.38 12.53
CA MET A 1 16.38 -17.87 12.05
C MET A 1 16.65 -17.02 10.81
N ALA A 2 16.26 -17.49 9.63
CA ALA A 2 16.45 -16.73 8.39
C ALA A 2 15.59 -15.46 8.44
N LYS A 3 16.23 -14.28 8.32
CA LYS A 3 15.52 -13.01 8.11
C LYS A 3 14.74 -13.14 6.80
N ARG A 4 13.41 -12.96 6.85
CA ARG A 4 12.56 -12.92 5.65
C ARG A 4 12.97 -11.71 4.81
N THR A 5 13.89 -11.90 3.85
CA THR A 5 14.13 -10.97 2.75
C THR A 5 13.05 -11.18 1.70
N GLY A 6 11.79 -10.87 2.06
CA GLY A 6 10.68 -10.80 1.13
C GLY A 6 10.51 -9.35 0.70
N SER A 7 11.38 -8.86 -0.17
CA SER A 7 11.11 -7.64 -0.93
C SER A 7 10.03 -7.96 -1.98
N ASN A 8 8.77 -8.09 -1.53
CA ASN A 8 7.62 -7.87 -2.39
C ASN A 8 7.18 -6.43 -2.15
N THR A 9 8.03 -5.50 -2.59
CA THR A 9 7.79 -4.07 -2.46
C THR A 9 6.67 -3.71 -3.42
N TRP A 10 5.48 -3.45 -2.90
CA TRP A 10 4.37 -2.95 -3.68
C TRP A 10 4.75 -1.62 -4.31
N ASN A 11 4.83 -1.58 -5.64
CA ASN A 11 5.03 -0.33 -6.38
C ASN A 11 3.69 0.40 -6.57
N TRP A 12 3.76 1.64 -7.05
CA TRP A 12 2.58 2.49 -7.24
C TRP A 12 1.51 1.88 -8.15
N GLU A 13 1.91 1.30 -9.27
CA GLU A 13 0.99 0.69 -10.23
C GLU A 13 0.25 -0.51 -9.62
N MET A 14 0.96 -1.39 -8.91
CA MET A 14 0.34 -2.50 -8.19
C MET A 14 -0.66 -2.01 -7.15
N ARG A 15 -0.37 -0.92 -6.43
CA ARG A 15 -1.30 -0.32 -5.46
C ARG A 15 -2.57 0.20 -6.13
N LYS A 16 -2.43 0.88 -7.28
CA LYS A 16 -3.59 1.37 -8.06
C LYS A 16 -4.42 0.22 -8.62
N ASN A 17 -3.77 -0.85 -9.09
CA ASN A 17 -4.48 -2.05 -9.55
C ASN A 17 -5.23 -2.72 -8.39
N LEU A 18 -4.62 -2.86 -7.22
CA LEU A 18 -5.29 -3.38 -6.03
C LEU A 18 -6.52 -2.54 -5.67
N GLU A 19 -6.39 -1.21 -5.64
CA GLU A 19 -7.47 -0.28 -5.36
C GLU A 19 -8.64 -0.45 -6.34
N PHE A 20 -8.36 -0.41 -7.65
CA PHE A 20 -9.36 -0.64 -8.68
C PHE A 20 -10.07 -2.00 -8.53
N LEU A 21 -9.31 -3.06 -8.28
CA LEU A 21 -9.86 -4.42 -8.17
C LEU A 21 -10.76 -4.59 -6.94
N VAL A 22 -10.49 -3.91 -5.83
CA VAL A 22 -11.36 -3.98 -4.63
C VAL A 22 -12.52 -2.99 -4.65
N SER A 23 -12.34 -1.80 -5.22
CA SER A 23 -13.36 -0.73 -5.19
C SER A 23 -14.34 -0.81 -6.34
N GLU A 24 -13.83 -0.95 -7.58
CA GLU A 24 -14.64 -0.89 -8.79
C GLU A 24 -15.12 -2.29 -9.21
N GLU A 25 -14.21 -3.27 -9.21
CA GLU A 25 -14.52 -4.64 -9.63
C GLU A 25 -15.10 -5.51 -8.50
N GLY A 26 -14.94 -5.08 -7.24
CA GLY A 26 -15.43 -5.79 -6.06
C GLY A 26 -14.81 -7.18 -5.84
N TYR A 27 -13.58 -7.40 -6.34
CA TYR A 27 -12.94 -8.70 -6.25
C TYR A 27 -12.54 -9.02 -4.80
N PRO A 28 -12.74 -10.27 -4.34
CA PRO A 28 -12.24 -10.68 -3.04
C PRO A 28 -10.70 -10.74 -3.06
N PRO A 29 -10.00 -10.45 -1.94
CA PRO A 29 -8.54 -10.43 -1.89
C PRO A 29 -7.86 -11.71 -2.41
N LYS A 30 -8.49 -12.88 -2.23
CA LYS A 30 -7.99 -14.16 -2.76
C LYS A 30 -7.99 -14.25 -4.30
N LYS A 31 -8.97 -13.62 -4.96
CA LYS A 31 -9.01 -13.54 -6.43
C LYS A 31 -7.91 -12.59 -6.91
N ILE A 32 -7.77 -11.45 -6.23
CA ILE A 32 -6.75 -10.44 -6.53
C ILE A 32 -5.34 -11.00 -6.40
N ALA A 33 -5.06 -11.81 -5.37
CA ALA A 33 -3.77 -12.46 -5.20
C ALA A 33 -3.38 -13.31 -6.42
N LYS A 34 -4.33 -14.04 -7.01
CA LYS A 34 -4.12 -14.81 -8.25
C LYS A 34 -3.91 -13.88 -9.45
N GLU A 35 -4.73 -12.85 -9.59
CA GLU A 35 -4.65 -11.89 -10.70
C GLU A 35 -3.29 -11.18 -10.73
N LEU A 36 -2.82 -10.74 -9.57
CA LEU A 36 -1.56 -10.03 -9.42
C LEU A 36 -0.34 -10.97 -9.27
N SER A 37 -0.55 -12.29 -9.31
CA SER A 37 0.50 -13.30 -9.10
C SER A 37 1.33 -13.09 -7.81
N VAL A 38 0.65 -12.73 -6.71
CA VAL A 38 1.25 -12.52 -5.38
C VAL A 38 0.61 -13.44 -4.34
N SER A 39 1.22 -13.55 -3.15
CA SER A 39 0.62 -14.33 -2.07
C SER A 39 -0.61 -13.62 -1.47
N ASP A 40 -1.59 -14.40 -0.99
CA ASP A 40 -2.71 -13.86 -0.21
C ASP A 40 -2.21 -12.98 0.96
N ALA A 41 -1.18 -13.44 1.66
CA ALA A 41 -0.62 -12.74 2.82
C ALA A 41 -0.11 -11.33 2.47
N THR A 42 0.53 -11.17 1.30
CA THR A 42 1.02 -9.86 0.86
C THR A 42 -0.11 -8.92 0.46
N VAL A 43 -1.23 -9.43 -0.07
CA VAL A 43 -2.44 -8.62 -0.32
C VAL A 43 -3.07 -8.17 0.99
N TYR A 44 -3.21 -9.05 1.97
CA TYR A 44 -3.80 -8.69 3.27
C TYR A 44 -2.94 -7.69 4.06
N LEU A 45 -1.62 -7.87 4.06
CA LEU A 45 -0.69 -6.90 4.66
C LEU A 45 -0.82 -5.53 4.01
N GLU A 46 -1.02 -5.51 2.69
CA GLU A 46 -1.16 -4.29 1.95
C GLU A 46 -2.50 -3.59 2.21
N LEU A 47 -3.60 -4.33 2.15
CA LEU A 47 -4.92 -3.83 2.51
C LEU A 47 -4.90 -3.20 3.91
N LYS A 48 -4.26 -3.86 4.88
CA LYS A 48 -4.11 -3.34 6.24
C LYS A 48 -3.34 -2.02 6.29
N ARG A 49 -2.37 -1.82 5.39
CA ARG A 49 -1.57 -0.59 5.31
C ARG A 49 -2.36 0.59 4.75
N GLY A 50 -3.24 0.34 3.79
CA GLY A 50 -4.06 1.38 3.14
C GLY A 50 -5.43 1.64 3.77
N MET A 51 -5.73 1.03 4.92
CA MET A 51 -7.05 1.07 5.57
C MET A 51 -6.94 1.42 7.05
N THR A 52 -8.04 1.90 7.64
CA THR A 52 -8.16 1.97 9.10
C THR A 52 -8.33 0.56 9.70
N ALA A 53 -8.03 0.44 11.00
CA ALA A 53 -8.22 -0.81 11.73
C ALA A 53 -9.70 -1.29 11.68
N GLU A 54 -10.65 -0.38 11.83
CA GLU A 54 -12.09 -0.70 11.77
C GLU A 54 -12.49 -1.23 10.39
N GLU A 55 -12.09 -0.55 9.32
CA GLU A 55 -12.44 -0.98 7.96
C GLU A 55 -11.86 -2.36 7.64
N TYR A 56 -10.61 -2.61 8.05
CA TYR A 56 -9.94 -3.88 7.82
C TYR A 56 -10.58 -5.02 8.62
N LEU A 57 -10.88 -4.80 9.91
CA LEU A 57 -11.54 -5.79 10.76
C LEU A 57 -12.95 -6.15 10.24
N ASN A 58 -13.68 -5.15 9.75
CA ASN A 58 -15.00 -5.34 9.13
C ASN A 58 -14.94 -5.78 7.66
N LYS A 59 -13.75 -6.09 7.13
CA LYS A 59 -13.53 -6.56 5.75
C LYS A 59 -14.10 -5.62 4.68
N ARG A 60 -14.14 -4.31 4.94
CA ARG A 60 -14.61 -3.27 4.00
C ARG A 60 -13.53 -2.96 2.96
N TYR A 61 -13.03 -3.97 2.26
CA TYR A 61 -11.83 -3.86 1.39
C TYR A 61 -11.97 -2.82 0.27
N SER A 62 -13.18 -2.53 -0.18
CA SER A 62 -13.47 -1.44 -1.14
C SER A 62 -13.13 -0.04 -0.61
N LYS A 63 -12.77 0.10 0.67
CA LYS A 63 -12.27 1.34 1.29
C LYS A 63 -10.75 1.48 1.29
N TYR A 64 -10.02 0.48 0.78
CA TYR A 64 -8.57 0.58 0.63
C TYR A 64 -8.20 1.76 -0.28
N ARG A 65 -7.15 2.50 0.11
CA ARG A 65 -6.62 3.63 -0.65
C ARG A 65 -5.13 3.45 -0.91
N ALA A 66 -4.74 3.48 -2.19
CA ALA A 66 -3.35 3.30 -2.62
C ALA A 66 -2.41 4.38 -2.03
N GLU A 67 -2.88 5.62 -1.99
CA GLU A 67 -2.13 6.77 -1.48
C GLU A 67 -1.85 6.65 0.03
N VAL A 68 -2.86 6.21 0.80
CA VAL A 68 -2.72 6.01 2.25
C VAL A 68 -1.70 4.91 2.54
N ALA A 69 -1.74 3.83 1.76
CA ALA A 69 -0.75 2.76 1.87
C ALA A 69 0.68 3.25 1.58
N LEU A 70 0.86 4.04 0.51
CA LEU A 70 2.14 4.62 0.15
C LEU A 70 2.65 5.57 1.25
N TYR A 71 1.79 6.45 1.76
CA TYR A 71 2.11 7.34 2.86
C TYR A 71 2.56 6.56 4.11
N ASN A 72 1.79 5.54 4.51
CA ASN A 72 2.10 4.74 5.70
C ASN A 72 3.40 3.93 5.53
N GLU A 73 3.71 3.47 4.31
CA GLU A 73 5.02 2.86 4.02
C GLU A 73 6.15 3.88 4.15
N ALA A 74 5.99 5.06 3.55
CA ALA A 74 7.00 6.12 3.61
C ALA A 74 7.27 6.56 5.05
N VAL A 75 6.21 6.78 5.86
CA VAL A 75 6.34 7.09 7.29
C VAL A 75 7.03 5.96 8.05
N SER A 76 6.75 4.69 7.73
CA SER A 76 7.42 3.54 8.36
C SER A 76 8.91 3.45 8.04
N ILE A 77 9.35 3.94 6.87
CA ILE A 77 10.74 3.86 6.43
C ILE A 77 11.54 5.08 6.92
N PHE A 78 10.98 6.27 6.77
CA PHE A 78 11.69 7.53 7.00
C PHE A 78 11.36 8.21 8.33
N GLY A 79 10.26 7.81 8.97
CA GLY A 79 9.62 8.63 10.01
C GLY A 79 9.01 9.91 9.42
N ILE A 80 8.22 10.62 10.24
CA ILE A 80 7.55 11.86 9.82
C ILE A 80 8.60 12.95 9.50
N ASP A 81 9.59 13.12 10.36
CA ASP A 81 10.62 14.15 10.20
C ASP A 81 11.49 13.90 8.94
N GLY A 82 11.88 12.65 8.71
CA GLY A 82 12.63 12.28 7.51
C GLY A 82 11.83 12.48 6.23
N LEU A 83 10.54 12.13 6.24
CA LEU A 83 9.65 12.35 5.10
C LEU A 83 9.48 13.85 4.80
N ALA A 84 9.37 14.70 5.82
CA ALA A 84 9.29 16.14 5.66
C ALA A 84 10.54 16.74 4.99
N VAL A 85 11.74 16.24 5.33
CA VAL A 85 12.99 16.65 4.68
C VAL A 85 12.97 16.29 3.19
N VAL A 86 12.55 15.07 2.84
CA VAL A 86 12.47 14.61 1.44
C VAL A 86 11.49 15.48 0.63
N MET A 87 10.30 15.74 1.17
CA MET A 87 9.28 16.56 0.51
C MET A 87 9.76 17.99 0.25
N LYS A 88 10.43 18.60 1.22
CA LYS A 88 11.00 19.95 1.08
C LYS A 88 11.99 20.01 -0.09
N ILE A 89 12.85 19.00 -0.24
CA ILE A 89 13.81 18.93 -1.34
C ILE A 89 13.09 18.74 -2.68
N PHE A 90 12.10 17.85 -2.73
CA PHE A 90 11.33 17.57 -3.94
C PHE A 90 10.63 18.82 -4.48
N GLN A 91 9.93 19.57 -3.63
CA GLN A 91 9.27 20.83 -4.00
C GLN A 91 10.25 21.87 -4.57
N ALA A 92 11.45 21.97 -3.99
CA ALA A 92 12.48 22.88 -4.48
C ALA A 92 13.09 22.49 -5.83
N GLN A 93 12.87 21.27 -6.32
CA GLN A 93 13.27 20.86 -7.68
C GLN A 93 12.21 21.21 -8.73
N GLU A 94 10.91 21.23 -8.37
CA GLU A 94 9.83 21.57 -9.29
C GLU A 94 9.75 23.08 -9.58
N GLU A 95 10.32 23.92 -8.71
CA GLU A 95 10.40 25.37 -8.88
C GLU A 95 11.59 25.84 -9.74
N LYS A 96 12.40 24.91 -10.27
CA LYS A 96 13.57 25.18 -11.12
C LYS A 96 13.35 24.75 -12.56
#